data_AF-A0A851ZH99-F1
#
_entry.id   AF-A0A851ZH99-F1
#
_cell.length_a   1.000
_cell.length_b   1.000
_cell.length_c   1.000
_cell.angle_alpha   90.00
_cell.angle_beta   90.00
_cell.angle_gamma   90.00
#
_symmetry.space_group_name_H-M   'P 1'
#
loop_
_entity.id
_entity.type
_entity.pdbx_description
1 polymer ?
#
loop_
_entity_poly.entity_id
_entity_poly.type
_entity_poly.pdbx_seq_one_letter_code
_entity_poly.pdbx_strand_id
1 'polypeptide(L)'
;STGTFVAAHCNASHVKGKCDPCKEGKGFTAHANGLEGCLPCRQCKEDQITLRPCTLTQNAECQCKQGYFCDDEGCEMCRRISQ
;
A
#
# COMPACT_ATOMS: atom_id res chain seq x y z
N SER A 1 9.92 -11.08 4.38
CA SER A 1 9.18 -11.51 3.17
C SER A 1 8.26 -10.39 2.71
N THR A 2 7.45 -10.58 1.67
CA THR A 2 6.33 -9.66 1.39
C THR A 2 5.28 -9.73 2.50
N GLY A 3 4.47 -8.69 2.64
CA GLY A 3 3.42 -8.61 3.66
C GLY A 3 3.89 -8.70 5.10
N THR A 4 5.16 -8.40 5.34
CA THR A 4 5.78 -8.41 6.67
C THR A 4 6.67 -7.19 6.87
N PHE A 5 6.94 -6.87 8.13
CA PHE A 5 7.92 -5.89 8.58
C PHE A 5 8.81 -6.51 9.68
N VAL A 6 9.95 -5.89 9.98
CA VAL A 6 10.87 -6.34 11.04
C VAL A 6 10.31 -5.95 12.40
N ALA A 7 9.92 -6.95 13.19
CA ALA A 7 9.47 -6.78 14.56
C ALA A 7 10.63 -6.85 15.56
N ALA A 8 11.69 -7.60 15.23
CA ALA A 8 12.93 -7.61 15.99
C ALA A 8 14.12 -7.91 15.08
N HIS A 9 15.16 -7.09 15.16
CA HIS A 9 16.42 -7.32 14.45
C HIS A 9 17.18 -8.52 15.03
N CYS A 10 18.02 -9.15 14.22
CA CYS A 10 18.98 -10.12 14.73
C CYS A 10 19.98 -9.41 15.66
N ASN A 11 20.29 -10.03 16.80
CA ASN A 11 21.13 -9.43 17.84
C ASN A 11 22.47 -10.18 18.06
N ALA A 12 22.65 -11.34 17.42
CA ALA A 12 23.86 -12.14 17.50
C ALA A 12 24.02 -13.01 16.24
N SER A 13 25.24 -13.47 15.99
CA SER A 13 25.53 -14.42 14.90
C SER A 13 24.64 -15.66 15.01
N HIS A 14 24.12 -16.11 13.88
CA HIS A 14 23.22 -17.26 13.74
C HIS A 14 21.83 -17.12 14.39
N VAL A 15 21.51 -15.99 15.02
CA VAL A 15 20.16 -15.70 15.53
C VAL A 15 19.34 -15.05 14.42
N LYS A 16 18.19 -15.65 14.10
CA LYS A 16 17.24 -15.07 13.15
C LYS A 16 16.48 -13.92 13.81
N GLY A 17 16.36 -12.80 13.09
CA GLY A 17 15.41 -11.74 13.45
C GLY A 17 13.97 -12.23 13.33
N LYS A 18 13.03 -11.44 13.87
CA LYS A 18 11.59 -11.69 13.79
C LYS A 18 10.95 -10.73 12.80
N CYS A 19 10.14 -11.28 11.90
CA CYS A 19 9.23 -10.51 11.05
C CYS A 19 7.80 -10.78 11.48
N ASP A 20 7.00 -9.72 11.63
CA ASP A 20 5.56 -9.83 11.89
C ASP A 20 4.77 -9.40 10.65
N PRO A 21 3.55 -9.93 10.45
CA PRO A 21 2.73 -9.58 9.30
C PRO A 21 2.25 -8.13 9.36
N CYS A 22 2.03 -7.54 8.19
CA CYS A 22 1.29 -6.30 8.08
C CYS A 22 -0.15 -6.48 8.57
N LYS A 23 -0.84 -5.35 8.79
CA LYS A 23 -2.26 -5.36 9.16
C LYS A 23 -3.12 -5.16 7.93
N GLU A 24 -4.00 -6.13 7.66
CA GLU A 24 -4.93 -6.13 6.52
C GLU A 24 -5.69 -4.79 6.43
N GLY A 25 -5.76 -4.24 5.22
CA GLY A 25 -6.40 -2.95 4.93
C GLY A 25 -5.73 -1.72 5.55
N LYS A 26 -4.67 -1.86 6.35
CA LYS A 26 -3.95 -0.73 6.96
C LYS A 26 -2.53 -0.55 6.42
N GLY A 27 -1.82 -1.63 6.16
CA GLY A 27 -0.51 -1.54 5.53
C GLY A 27 -0.10 -2.78 4.76
N PHE A 28 0.90 -2.58 3.90
CA PHE A 28 1.38 -3.59 2.97
C PHE A 28 2.89 -3.49 2.78
N THR A 29 3.50 -4.55 2.27
CA THR A 29 4.84 -4.52 1.67
C THR A 29 4.87 -5.41 0.43
N ALA A 30 5.09 -4.81 -0.73
CA ALA A 30 5.01 -5.50 -2.02
C ALA A 30 6.21 -6.44 -2.30
N HIS A 31 7.34 -6.19 -1.63
CA HIS A 31 8.58 -6.92 -1.82
C HIS A 31 9.20 -7.35 -0.48
N ALA A 32 10.14 -8.29 -0.54
CA ALA A 32 10.98 -8.59 0.61
C ALA A 32 11.72 -7.31 1.04
N ASN A 33 11.67 -7.01 2.33
CA ASN A 33 12.10 -5.73 2.86
C ASN A 33 12.69 -5.90 4.28
N GLY A 34 13.32 -4.83 4.78
CA GLY A 34 13.82 -4.72 6.15
C GLY A 34 13.23 -3.51 6.90
N LEU A 35 12.01 -3.10 6.55
CA LEU A 35 11.35 -1.95 7.19
C LEU A 35 10.89 -2.32 8.60
N GLU A 36 10.93 -1.38 9.54
CA GLU A 36 10.41 -1.55 10.91
C GLU A 36 8.88 -1.38 11.01
N GLY A 37 8.24 -1.06 9.89
CA GLY A 37 6.79 -0.96 9.77
C GLY A 37 6.36 -1.12 8.32
N CYS A 38 5.09 -1.49 8.12
CA CYS A 38 4.53 -1.60 6.77
C CYS A 38 4.20 -0.24 6.17
N LEU A 39 4.19 -0.17 4.84
CA LEU A 39 3.74 1.03 4.13
C LEU A 39 2.23 1.18 4.33
N PRO A 40 1.73 2.40 4.61
CA PRO A 40 0.30 2.60 4.79
C PRO A 40 -0.45 2.31 3.49
N CYS A 41 -1.60 1.65 3.59
CA CYS A 41 -2.50 1.48 2.47
C CYS A 41 -3.02 2.83 1.99
N ARG A 42 -2.99 3.05 0.68
CA ARG A 42 -3.72 4.15 0.05
C ARG A 42 -5.21 4.00 0.32
N GLN A 43 -5.86 5.11 0.60
CA GLN A 43 -7.32 5.22 0.65
C GLN A 43 -7.79 5.96 -0.61
N CYS A 44 -8.75 5.40 -1.32
CA CYS A 44 -9.34 6.07 -2.47
C CYS A 44 -10.20 7.25 -1.99
N LYS A 45 -10.05 8.39 -2.65
CA LYS A 45 -10.75 9.64 -2.31
C LYS A 45 -12.22 9.58 -2.74
N GLU A 46 -13.02 10.57 -2.32
CA GLU A 46 -14.45 10.64 -2.63
C GLU A 46 -14.73 10.70 -4.14
N ASP A 47 -13.85 11.31 -4.92
CA ASP A 47 -13.92 11.40 -6.38
C ASP A 47 -13.36 10.15 -7.10
N GLN A 48 -13.02 9.10 -6.34
CA GLN A 48 -12.42 7.87 -6.84
C GLN A 48 -13.27 6.63 -6.50
N ILE A 49 -13.04 5.56 -7.25
CA ILE A 49 -13.48 4.20 -6.94
C ILE A 49 -12.26 3.33 -6.62
N THR A 50 -12.44 2.36 -5.73
CA THR A 50 -11.44 1.33 -5.48
C THR A 50 -11.54 0.25 -6.56
N LEU A 51 -10.52 0.15 -7.41
CA LEU A 51 -10.42 -0.93 -8.39
C LEU A 51 -9.94 -2.22 -7.76
N ARG A 52 -8.90 -2.11 -6.92
CA ARG A 52 -8.35 -3.24 -6.16
C ARG A 52 -8.13 -2.82 -4.71
N PRO A 53 -8.59 -3.60 -3.74
CA PRO A 53 -8.35 -3.31 -2.34
C PRO A 53 -6.86 -3.49 -2.00
N CYS A 54 -6.42 -2.79 -0.97
CA CYS A 54 -5.13 -3.04 -0.35
C CYS A 54 -5.14 -4.42 0.33
N THR A 55 -4.05 -5.17 0.16
CA THR A 55 -3.81 -6.44 0.86
C THR A 55 -2.45 -6.38 1.54
N LEU A 56 -2.05 -7.40 2.29
CA LEU A 56 -0.71 -7.41 2.91
C LEU A 56 0.43 -7.21 1.89
N THR A 57 0.25 -7.62 0.64
CA THR A 57 1.32 -7.61 -0.37
C THR A 57 1.10 -6.63 -1.52
N GLN A 58 0.01 -5.85 -1.51
CA GLN A 58 -0.27 -4.90 -2.59
C GLN A 58 -0.97 -3.65 -2.04
N ASN A 59 -0.69 -2.49 -2.62
CA ASN A 59 -1.43 -1.28 -2.29
C ASN A 59 -2.85 -1.32 -2.87
N ALA A 60 -3.73 -0.44 -2.38
CA ALA A 60 -4.99 -0.19 -3.08
C ALA A 60 -4.72 0.50 -4.43
N GLU A 61 -5.49 0.11 -5.45
CA GLU A 61 -5.55 0.79 -6.74
C GLU A 61 -6.84 1.57 -6.84
N CYS A 62 -6.74 2.86 -7.17
CA CYS A 62 -7.86 3.77 -7.28
C CYS A 62 -7.98 4.31 -8.70
N GLN A 63 -9.21 4.60 -9.12
CA GLN A 63 -9.50 5.23 -10.41
C GLN A 63 -10.50 6.37 -10.22
N CYS A 64 -10.39 7.43 -11.02
CA CYS A 64 -11.40 8.48 -11.03
C CYS A 64 -12.80 7.94 -11.38
N LYS A 65 -13.81 8.48 -10.69
CA LYS A 65 -15.22 8.26 -11.04
C LYS A 65 -15.53 8.78 -12.44
N GLN A 66 -16.63 8.29 -13.02
CA GLN A 66 -17.12 8.78 -14.30
C GLN A 66 -17.33 10.31 -14.25
N GLY A 67 -16.94 11.00 -15.32
CA GLY A 67 -16.97 12.47 -15.37
C GLY A 67 -15.71 13.15 -14.81
N TYR A 68 -14.71 12.37 -14.41
CA TYR A 68 -13.39 12.85 -13.99
C TYR A 68 -12.27 12.13 -14.75
N PHE A 69 -11.13 12.79 -14.86
CA PHE A 69 -9.90 12.25 -15.44
C PHE A 69 -8.69 12.57 -14.54
N CYS A 70 -7.60 11.84 -14.72
CA CYS A 70 -6.32 12.10 -14.08
C CYS A 70 -5.22 11.96 -15.13
N ASP A 71 -4.22 12.83 -15.03
CA ASP A 71 -3.08 12.87 -15.97
C ASP A 71 -1.83 12.20 -15.37
N ASP A 72 -1.88 11.85 -14.08
CA ASP A 72 -0.75 11.35 -13.31
C ASP A 72 -0.78 9.84 -13.12
N GLU A 73 0.41 9.22 -13.07
CA GLU A 73 0.56 7.82 -12.71
C GLU A 73 0.06 7.60 -11.28
N GLY A 74 -0.89 6.67 -11.13
CA GLY A 74 -1.54 6.41 -9.85
C GLY A 74 -2.77 7.27 -9.61
N CYS A 75 -3.07 8.30 -10.42
CA CYS A 75 -4.34 9.00 -10.34
C CYS A 75 -4.60 9.60 -8.94
N GLU A 76 -3.64 10.32 -8.37
CA GLU A 76 -3.71 10.91 -7.03
C GLU A 76 -4.71 12.07 -6.97
N MET A 77 -4.97 12.75 -8.09
CA MET A 77 -5.93 13.86 -8.19
C MET A 77 -6.85 13.70 -9.40
N CYS A 78 -8.15 13.70 -9.15
CA CYS A 78 -9.16 13.65 -10.20
C CYS A 78 -9.63 15.06 -10.57
N ARG A 79 -9.53 15.41 -11.85
CA ARG A 79 -10.08 16.65 -12.40
C ARG A 79 -11.38 16.35 -13.11
N ARG A 80 -12.39 17.19 -12.89
CA ARG A 80 -13.67 17.04 -13.58
C ARG A 80 -13.45 17.27 -15.07
N ILE A 81 -14.00 16.40 -15.90
CA ILE A 81 -14.05 16.61 -17.34
C ILE A 81 -14.99 17.80 -17.56
N SER A 82 -14.46 18.91 -18.07
CA SER A 82 -15.27 20.04 -18.50
C SER A 82 -16.12 19.63 -19.69
N GLN A 83 -17.42 19.90 -19.60
CA GLN A 83 -18.35 19.80 -20.74
C GLN A 83 -18.15 20.96 -21.70
#